data_AF-A0A6P7H5G1-F1
#
_entry.id   AF-A0A6P7H5G1-F1
#
_cell.length_a   1.000
_cell.length_b   1.000
_cell.length_c   1.000
_cell.angle_alpha   90.00
_cell.angle_beta   90.00
_cell.angle_gamma   90.00
#
_symmetry.space_group_name_H-M   'P 1'
#
loop_
_entity.id
_entity.type
_entity.pdbx_description
1 polymer ?
#
loop_
_entity_poly.entity_id
_entity_poly.type
_entity_poly.pdbx_seq_one_letter_code
_entity_poly.pdbx_strand_id
1 'polypeptide(L)'
;MAPDDGLSLFMELEKARQCIVLETELHLIYLVTPYSACYSWENIDWMLYLTIWEKLPANMKKVGELVGIRESYIVNATRGKILTNTGKLYHQFLVHKRFFVALALQDLVNEKPLSWVCQKFSCNRGMLQSLQQSSSSFAGMVTSFSKQLGWNSIELLLAQFQERMQFGVSR
;
A
#
# COMPACT_ATOMS: atom_id res chain seq x y z
N MET A 1 16.15 -7.84 1.86
CA MET A 1 15.24 -7.85 0.70
C MET A 1 15.63 -9.00 -0.20
N ALA A 2 14.69 -9.85 -0.62
CA ALA A 2 14.97 -10.90 -1.58
C ALA A 2 15.25 -10.30 -2.97
N PRO A 3 16.02 -10.96 -3.87
CA PRO A 3 16.35 -10.41 -5.18
C PRO A 3 15.13 -10.02 -6.03
N ASP A 4 14.09 -10.85 -6.05
CA ASP A 4 12.85 -10.60 -6.82
C ASP A 4 12.05 -9.40 -6.28
N ASP A 5 12.04 -9.20 -4.95
CA ASP A 5 11.45 -8.02 -4.32
C ASP A 5 12.24 -6.75 -4.70
N GLY A 6 13.56 -6.86 -4.84
CA GLY A 6 14.44 -5.76 -5.24
C GLY A 6 14.18 -5.29 -6.67
N LEU A 7 13.96 -6.21 -7.62
CA LEU A 7 13.60 -5.87 -8.99
C LEU A 7 12.21 -5.21 -9.05
N SER A 8 11.24 -5.77 -8.30
CA SER A 8 9.90 -5.20 -8.21
C SER A 8 9.92 -3.78 -7.64
N LEU A 9 10.71 -3.56 -6.58
CA LEU A 9 10.88 -2.25 -5.97
C LEU A 9 11.54 -1.26 -6.93
N PHE A 10 12.59 -1.70 -7.64
CA PHE A 10 13.26 -0.87 -8.65
C PHE A 10 12.26 -0.38 -9.70
N MET A 11 11.47 -1.29 -10.28
CA MET A 11 10.49 -0.96 -11.32
C MET A 11 9.40 -0.01 -10.80
N GLU A 12 8.92 -0.21 -9.57
CA GLU A 12 7.90 0.66 -8.97
C GLU A 12 8.43 2.06 -8.68
N LEU A 13 9.63 2.17 -8.11
CA LEU A 13 10.26 3.45 -7.84
C LEU A 13 10.64 4.19 -9.14
N GLU A 14 11.13 3.47 -10.15
CA GLU A 14 11.41 4.05 -11.47
C GLU A 14 10.14 4.65 -12.08
N LYS A 15 9.00 3.94 -12.00
CA LYS A 15 7.70 4.47 -12.45
C LYS A 15 7.25 5.66 -11.59
N ALA A 16 7.37 5.57 -10.27
CA ALA A 16 6.97 6.64 -9.35
C ALA A 16 7.77 7.94 -9.58
N ARG A 17 9.06 7.83 -9.98
CA ARG A 17 9.90 9.00 -10.33
C ARG A 17 9.38 9.77 -11.55
N GLN A 18 8.65 9.12 -12.45
CA GLN A 18 8.07 9.78 -13.62
C GLN A 18 6.76 10.49 -13.29
N CYS A 19 6.02 10.00 -12.29
CA CYS A 19 4.76 10.60 -11.86
C CYS A 19 4.46 10.21 -10.42
N ILE A 20 4.61 11.18 -9.51
CA ILE A 20 4.25 11.04 -8.09
C ILE A 20 3.11 11.98 -7.77
N VAL A 21 2.16 11.49 -6.96
CA VAL A 21 0.99 12.26 -6.54
C VAL A 21 1.20 12.61 -5.07
N LEU A 22 1.26 13.91 -4.78
CA LEU A 22 1.59 14.44 -3.45
C LEU A 22 0.42 15.21 -2.81
N GLU A 23 -0.77 15.15 -3.41
CA GLU A 23 -1.97 15.78 -2.85
C GLU A 23 -2.42 15.10 -1.55
N THR A 24 -2.18 13.79 -1.46
CA THR A 24 -2.25 13.01 -0.23
C THR A 24 -1.00 12.16 -0.11
N GLU A 25 -0.81 11.57 1.07
CA GLU A 25 0.35 10.72 1.35
C GLU A 25 0.19 9.30 0.83
N LEU A 26 -0.97 8.96 0.26
CA LEU A 26 -1.34 7.61 -0.09
C LEU A 26 -0.36 6.97 -1.08
N HIS A 27 0.15 7.75 -2.03
CA HIS A 27 1.09 7.23 -3.01
C HIS A 27 2.43 6.86 -2.32
N LEU A 28 2.92 7.70 -1.42
CA LEU A 28 4.14 7.42 -0.65
C LEU A 28 3.93 6.22 0.29
N ILE A 29 2.78 6.16 0.95
CA ILE A 29 2.39 5.04 1.82
C ILE A 29 2.34 3.73 1.03
N TYR A 30 1.78 3.74 -0.19
CA TYR A 30 1.77 2.56 -1.06
C TYR A 30 3.19 2.08 -1.39
N LEU A 31 4.11 2.99 -1.73
CA LEU A 31 5.51 2.65 -2.03
C LEU A 31 6.23 1.99 -0.85
N VAL A 32 5.89 2.37 0.39
CA VAL A 32 6.45 1.78 1.61
C VAL A 32 5.57 0.70 2.24
N THR A 33 4.47 0.31 1.59
CA THR A 33 3.67 -0.85 2.02
C THR A 33 4.42 -2.12 1.62
N PRO A 34 4.79 -3.01 2.55
CA PRO A 34 5.56 -4.22 2.21
C PRO A 34 4.79 -5.16 1.29
N TYR A 35 5.47 -5.81 0.33
CA TYR A 35 4.85 -6.86 -0.49
C TYR A 35 4.33 -8.02 0.37
N SER A 36 5.03 -8.33 1.46
CA SER A 36 4.66 -9.40 2.40
C SER A 36 3.32 -9.16 3.10
N ALA A 37 2.86 -7.91 3.20
CA ALA A 37 1.58 -7.57 3.80
C ALA A 37 0.39 -8.19 3.04
N CYS A 38 0.57 -8.48 1.74
CA CYS A 38 -0.44 -9.18 0.94
C CYS A 38 -0.70 -10.60 1.43
N TYR A 39 0.30 -11.24 2.06
CA TYR A 39 0.16 -12.59 2.59
C TYR A 39 -0.41 -12.57 4.01
N SER A 40 0.01 -11.60 4.84
CA SER A 40 -0.51 -11.45 6.20
C SER A 40 -2.00 -11.06 6.24
N TRP A 41 -2.49 -10.36 5.21
CA TRP A 41 -3.91 -10.04 5.03
C TRP A 41 -4.61 -11.12 4.21
N GLU A 42 -4.67 -12.34 4.74
CA GLU A 42 -5.05 -13.55 3.98
C GLU A 42 -6.37 -13.37 3.20
N ASN A 43 -7.44 -12.92 3.88
CA ASN A 43 -8.76 -12.79 3.28
C ASN A 43 -9.23 -11.33 3.27
N ILE A 44 -9.26 -10.73 2.08
CA ILE A 44 -9.90 -9.43 1.86
C ILE A 44 -11.37 -9.69 1.54
N ASP A 45 -12.26 -9.07 2.32
CA ASP A 45 -13.66 -8.94 1.94
C ASP A 45 -13.75 -7.94 0.78
N TRP A 46 -13.97 -8.45 -0.43
CA TRP A 46 -14.05 -7.63 -1.64
C TRP A 46 -15.28 -6.72 -1.66
N MET A 47 -16.37 -7.09 -0.98
CA MET A 47 -17.55 -6.24 -0.86
C MET A 47 -17.25 -5.04 0.03
N LEU A 48 -16.55 -5.28 1.15
CA LEU A 48 -16.03 -4.20 1.99
C LEU A 48 -15.06 -3.31 1.21
N TYR A 49 -14.14 -3.90 0.44
CA TYR A 49 -13.20 -3.12 -0.38
C TYR A 49 -13.95 -2.25 -1.41
N LEU A 50 -14.95 -2.79 -2.11
CA LEU A 50 -15.78 -2.00 -3.02
C LEU A 50 -16.45 -0.81 -2.30
N THR A 51 -17.02 -1.06 -1.12
CA THR A 51 -17.66 -0.01 -0.30
C THR A 51 -16.66 1.09 0.11
N ILE A 52 -15.42 0.71 0.46
CA ILE A 52 -14.36 1.66 0.79
C ILE A 52 -13.96 2.43 -0.46
N TRP A 53 -13.74 1.73 -1.58
CA TRP A 53 -13.35 2.31 -2.86
C TRP A 53 -14.35 3.38 -3.31
N GLU A 54 -15.65 3.07 -3.32
CA GLU A 54 -16.70 3.99 -3.74
C GLU A 54 -16.68 5.30 -2.95
N LYS A 55 -16.40 5.23 -1.64
CA LYS A 55 -16.33 6.36 -0.72
C LYS A 55 -15.00 7.12 -0.76
N LEU A 56 -13.98 6.63 -1.47
CA LEU A 56 -12.71 7.34 -1.57
C LEU A 56 -12.87 8.67 -2.32
N PRO A 57 -12.23 9.75 -1.83
CA PRO A 57 -12.14 10.99 -2.57
C PRO A 57 -11.46 10.79 -3.95
N ALA A 58 -11.79 11.67 -4.90
CA ALA A 58 -11.32 11.54 -6.29
C ALA A 58 -9.79 11.52 -6.42
N ASN A 59 -9.09 12.28 -5.59
CA ASN A 59 -7.62 12.30 -5.57
C ASN A 59 -7.00 10.96 -5.12
N MET A 60 -7.58 10.27 -4.14
CA MET A 60 -7.14 8.95 -3.68
C MET A 60 -7.49 7.85 -4.68
N LYS A 61 -8.65 7.94 -5.35
CA LYS A 61 -8.99 7.05 -6.48
C LYS A 61 -7.98 7.19 -7.62
N LYS A 62 -7.58 8.42 -7.95
CA LYS A 62 -6.55 8.70 -8.96
C LYS A 62 -5.20 8.06 -8.61
N VAL A 63 -4.80 8.05 -7.34
CA VAL A 63 -3.61 7.31 -6.89
C VAL A 63 -3.79 5.81 -7.14
N GLY A 64 -4.95 5.25 -6.77
CA GLY A 64 -5.28 3.85 -7.04
C GLY A 64 -5.16 3.49 -8.52
N GLU A 65 -5.77 4.28 -9.40
CA GLU A 65 -5.71 4.07 -10.85
C GLU A 65 -4.28 4.11 -11.39
N LEU A 66 -3.44 5.04 -10.88
CA LEU A 66 -2.04 5.19 -11.28
C LEU A 66 -1.20 3.95 -10.92
N VAL A 67 -1.41 3.39 -9.73
CA VAL A 67 -0.70 2.17 -9.29
C VAL A 67 -1.26 0.90 -9.94
N GLY A 68 -2.43 0.96 -10.57
CA GLY A 68 -3.00 -0.13 -11.38
C GLY A 68 -4.31 -0.72 -10.85
N ILE A 69 -4.95 -0.07 -9.88
CA ILE A 69 -6.27 -0.46 -9.37
C ILE A 69 -7.33 -0.19 -10.41
N ARG A 70 -8.21 -1.17 -10.60
CA ARG A 70 -9.35 -1.09 -11.50
C ARG A 70 -10.61 -1.43 -10.73
N GLU A 71 -11.57 -0.51 -10.71
CA GLU A 71 -12.88 -0.75 -10.07
C GLU A 71 -13.57 -2.01 -10.63
N SER A 72 -13.50 -2.22 -11.94
CA SER A 72 -14.02 -3.42 -12.59
C SER A 72 -13.41 -4.72 -12.06
N TYR A 73 -12.14 -4.70 -11.64
CA TYR A 73 -11.50 -5.84 -10.99
C TYR A 73 -12.11 -6.08 -9.61
N ILE A 74 -12.28 -5.03 -8.80
CA ILE A 74 -12.90 -5.11 -7.47
C ILE A 74 -14.34 -5.65 -7.60
N VAL A 75 -15.14 -5.14 -8.54
CA VAL A 75 -16.51 -5.59 -8.81
C VAL A 75 -16.55 -7.05 -9.28
N ASN A 76 -15.61 -7.49 -10.11
CA ASN A 76 -15.53 -8.91 -10.49
C ASN A 76 -15.13 -9.79 -9.30
N ALA A 77 -14.27 -9.29 -8.42
CA ALA A 77 -13.85 -9.98 -7.22
C ALA A 77 -15.00 -10.21 -6.22
N THR A 78 -15.92 -9.25 -6.06
CA THR A 78 -17.13 -9.44 -5.22
C THR A 78 -18.05 -10.55 -5.73
N ARG A 79 -17.95 -10.88 -7.03
CA ARG A 79 -18.70 -11.96 -7.69
C ARG A 79 -17.96 -13.29 -7.70
N GLY A 80 -16.82 -13.39 -7.01
CA GLY A 80 -15.97 -14.58 -6.99
C GLY A 80 -15.22 -14.83 -8.30
N LYS A 81 -15.13 -13.85 -9.20
CA LYS A 81 -14.50 -13.98 -10.52
C LYS A 81 -13.04 -13.50 -10.52
N ILE A 82 -12.24 -13.96 -9.56
CA ILE A 82 -10.81 -13.64 -9.50
C ILE A 82 -10.03 -14.76 -10.18
N LEU A 83 -9.32 -14.41 -11.25
CA LEU A 83 -8.38 -15.32 -11.90
C LEU A 83 -6.96 -15.01 -11.41
N THR A 84 -6.22 -16.03 -10.98
CA THR A 84 -4.83 -15.94 -10.48
C THR A 84 -3.90 -16.97 -11.13
N ASN A 85 -4.36 -17.62 -12.20
CA ASN A 85 -3.72 -18.77 -12.84
C ASN A 85 -2.48 -18.42 -13.69
N THR A 86 -2.19 -17.15 -13.91
CA THR A 86 -0.97 -16.71 -14.62
C THR A 86 -0.21 -15.69 -13.76
N GLY A 87 1.11 -15.59 -13.95
CA GLY A 87 1.93 -14.64 -13.20
C GLY A 87 1.43 -13.19 -13.31
N LYS A 88 0.96 -12.77 -14.49
CA LYS A 88 0.39 -11.43 -14.71
C LYS A 88 -0.89 -11.20 -13.90
N LEU A 89 -1.79 -12.19 -13.89
CA LEU A 89 -3.05 -12.11 -13.15
C LEU A 89 -2.82 -12.17 -11.64
N TYR A 90 -1.87 -13.00 -11.20
CA TYR A 90 -1.47 -13.05 -9.80
C TYR A 90 -0.82 -11.75 -9.33
N HIS A 91 0.04 -11.13 -10.16
CA HIS A 91 0.59 -9.81 -9.88
C HIS A 91 -0.52 -8.75 -9.75
N GLN A 92 -1.50 -8.75 -10.66
CA GLN A 92 -2.65 -7.84 -10.56
C GLN A 92 -3.43 -8.04 -9.25
N PHE A 93 -3.64 -9.29 -8.83
CA PHE A 93 -4.25 -9.61 -7.54
C PHE A 93 -3.44 -9.00 -6.38
N LEU A 94 -2.12 -9.18 -6.35
CA LEU A 94 -1.25 -8.63 -5.31
C LEU A 94 -1.28 -7.10 -5.26
N VAL A 95 -1.28 -6.41 -6.41
CA VAL A 95 -1.40 -4.94 -6.47
C VAL A 95 -2.71 -4.47 -5.81
N HIS A 96 -3.83 -5.17 -6.07
CA HIS A 96 -5.11 -4.82 -5.45
C HIS A 96 -5.10 -5.06 -3.94
N LYS A 97 -4.52 -6.18 -3.47
CA LYS A 97 -4.36 -6.44 -2.04
C LYS A 97 -3.49 -5.38 -1.38
N ARG A 98 -2.34 -5.07 -1.96
CA ARG A 98 -1.38 -4.09 -1.42
C ARG A 98 -2.01 -2.71 -1.28
N PHE A 99 -2.80 -2.27 -2.26
CA PHE A 99 -3.49 -0.99 -2.16
C PHE A 99 -4.54 -0.97 -1.06
N PHE A 100 -5.31 -2.04 -0.87
CA PHE A 100 -6.25 -2.15 0.25
C PHE A 100 -5.55 -2.00 1.60
N VAL A 101 -4.40 -2.64 1.76
CA VAL A 101 -3.56 -2.54 2.96
C VAL A 101 -2.99 -1.12 3.13
N ALA A 102 -2.56 -0.49 2.03
CA ALA A 102 -2.06 0.89 2.05
C ALA A 102 -3.14 1.89 2.51
N LEU A 103 -4.42 1.64 2.21
CA LEU A 103 -5.54 2.44 2.73
C LEU A 103 -5.67 2.32 4.26
N ALA A 104 -5.44 1.14 4.84
CA ALA A 104 -5.45 0.96 6.28
C ALA A 104 -4.29 1.70 6.96
N LEU A 105 -3.10 1.63 6.35
CA LEU A 105 -1.92 2.38 6.79
C LEU A 105 -2.14 3.90 6.68
N GLN A 106 -2.80 4.37 5.62
CA GLN A 106 -3.16 5.77 5.45
C GLN A 106 -4.02 6.30 6.58
N ASP A 107 -5.00 5.53 7.04
CA ASP A 107 -5.84 5.93 8.17
C ASP A 107 -5.04 5.94 9.48
N LEU A 108 -4.13 5.00 9.69
CA LEU A 108 -3.22 5.00 10.85
C LEU A 108 -2.28 6.21 10.88
N VAL A 109 -1.66 6.53 9.74
CA VAL A 109 -0.75 7.69 9.61
C VAL A 109 -1.50 9.01 9.82
N ASN A 110 -2.80 9.04 9.52
CA ASN A 110 -3.70 10.16 9.80
C ASN A 110 -4.33 10.11 11.21
N GLU A 111 -3.67 9.43 12.16
CA GLU A 111 -4.03 9.38 13.58
C GLU A 111 -5.46 8.87 13.86
N LYS A 112 -6.03 8.07 12.95
CA LYS A 112 -7.31 7.40 13.27
C LYS A 112 -7.08 6.37 14.38
N PRO A 113 -7.98 6.30 15.38
CA PRO A 113 -7.84 5.33 16.47
C PRO A 113 -7.68 3.91 15.92
N LEU A 114 -6.75 3.15 16.48
CA LEU A 114 -6.45 1.79 16.02
C LEU A 114 -7.71 0.91 15.98
N SER A 115 -8.58 1.01 16.99
CA SER A 115 -9.86 0.30 17.04
C SER A 115 -10.79 0.64 15.88
N TRP A 116 -10.80 1.91 15.46
CA TRP A 116 -11.60 2.38 14.33
C TRP A 116 -11.08 1.80 13.01
N VAL A 117 -9.75 1.76 12.83
CA VAL A 117 -9.14 1.15 11.62
C VAL A 117 -9.41 -0.35 11.59
N CYS A 118 -9.22 -1.05 12.71
CA CYS A 118 -9.57 -2.47 12.84
C CYS A 118 -11.02 -2.76 12.45
N GLN A 119 -11.95 -1.93 12.92
CA GLN A 119 -13.36 -2.07 12.56
C GLN A 119 -13.62 -1.78 11.08
N LYS A 120 -13.04 -0.71 10.53
CA LYS A 120 -13.25 -0.29 9.14
C LYS A 120 -12.72 -1.32 8.12
N PHE A 121 -11.58 -1.94 8.41
CA PHE A 121 -10.93 -2.88 7.50
C PHE A 121 -11.15 -4.35 7.90
N SER A 122 -12.00 -4.62 8.88
CA SER A 122 -12.29 -5.97 9.39
C SER A 122 -11.03 -6.76 9.74
N CYS A 123 -10.08 -6.13 10.42
CA CYS A 123 -8.83 -6.77 10.85
C CYS A 123 -8.65 -6.71 12.37
N ASN A 124 -7.80 -7.60 12.89
CA ASN A 124 -7.48 -7.59 14.32
C ASN A 124 -6.31 -6.64 14.63
N ARG A 125 -6.22 -6.23 15.90
CA ARG A 125 -5.21 -5.28 16.39
C ARG A 125 -3.78 -5.76 16.18
N GLY A 126 -3.50 -7.03 16.47
CA GLY A 126 -2.14 -7.58 16.35
C GLY A 126 -1.64 -7.52 14.91
N MET A 127 -2.48 -7.93 13.96
CA MET A 127 -2.21 -7.86 12.53
C MET A 127 -1.94 -6.42 12.06
N LEU A 128 -2.75 -5.47 12.50
CA LEU A 128 -2.58 -4.06 12.16
C LEU A 128 -1.28 -3.47 12.75
N GLN A 129 -0.91 -3.86 13.97
CA GLN A 129 0.37 -3.47 14.58
C GLN A 129 1.57 -4.11 13.88
N SER A 130 1.50 -5.39 13.52
CA SER A 130 2.54 -6.06 12.75
C SER A 130 2.72 -5.43 11.36
N LEU A 131 1.63 -5.03 10.72
CA LEU A 131 1.67 -4.29 9.46
C LEU A 131 2.38 -2.94 9.64
N GLN A 132 2.05 -2.20 10.70
CA GLN A 132 2.67 -0.93 11.01
C GLN A 132 4.20 -1.06 11.21
N GLN A 133 4.64 -2.04 12.01
CA GLN A 133 6.06 -2.31 12.28
C GLN A 133 6.82 -2.79 11.03
N SER A 134 6.22 -3.66 10.23
CA SER A 134 6.83 -4.15 8.99
C SER A 134 6.93 -3.05 7.93
N SER A 135 5.95 -2.16 7.86
CA SER A 135 5.97 -1.01 6.95
C SER A 135 7.00 0.03 7.35
N SER A 136 7.20 0.28 8.65
CA SER A 136 8.29 1.11 9.17
C SER A 136 9.66 0.56 8.76
N SER A 137 9.89 -0.73 8.98
CA SER A 137 11.13 -1.41 8.54
C SER A 137 11.33 -1.34 7.01
N PHE A 138 10.26 -1.56 6.25
CA PHE A 138 10.30 -1.52 4.79
C PHE A 138 10.57 -0.10 4.28
N ALA A 139 9.98 0.94 4.88
CA ALA A 139 10.28 2.33 4.56
C ALA A 139 11.78 2.64 4.69
N GLY A 140 12.43 2.16 5.76
CA GLY A 140 13.88 2.30 5.93
C GLY A 140 14.70 1.59 4.84
N MET A 141 14.25 0.40 4.42
CA MET A 141 14.87 -0.34 3.30
C MET A 141 14.70 0.40 1.97
N VAL A 142 13.49 0.89 1.66
CA VAL A 142 13.20 1.62 0.42
C VAL A 142 13.98 2.95 0.36
N THR A 143 14.10 3.64 1.50
CA THR A 143 14.90 4.86 1.62
C THR A 143 16.37 4.57 1.34
N SER A 144 16.93 3.54 1.97
CA SER A 144 18.32 3.11 1.74
C SER A 144 18.58 2.65 0.30
N PHE A 145 17.61 1.95 -0.30
CA PHE A 145 17.67 1.52 -1.69
C PHE A 145 17.70 2.72 -2.65
N SER A 146 16.83 3.71 -2.43
CA SER A 146 16.79 4.95 -3.23
C SER A 146 18.09 5.74 -3.11
N LYS A 147 18.68 5.80 -1.92
CA LYS A 147 19.98 6.41 -1.67
C LYS A 147 21.11 5.73 -2.45
N GLN A 148 21.15 4.39 -2.45
CA GLN A 148 22.17 3.63 -3.18
C GLN A 148 22.12 3.86 -4.70
N LEU A 149 20.93 4.16 -5.24
CA LEU A 149 20.73 4.48 -6.65
C LEU A 149 20.92 5.97 -6.98
N GLY A 150 21.22 6.81 -5.98
CA GLY A 150 21.38 8.26 -6.15
C GLY A 150 20.06 9.00 -6.39
N TRP A 151 18.92 8.42 -6.00
CA TRP A 151 17.59 8.99 -6.22
C TRP A 151 17.15 9.89 -5.06
N ASN A 152 17.92 10.96 -4.83
CA ASN A 152 17.83 11.82 -3.65
C ASN A 152 16.42 12.40 -3.40
N SER A 153 15.67 12.76 -4.45
CA SER A 153 14.30 13.29 -4.30
C SER A 153 13.33 12.28 -3.70
N ILE A 154 13.44 11.02 -4.11
CA ILE A 154 12.61 9.93 -3.57
C ILE A 154 13.08 9.59 -2.15
N GLU A 155 14.40 9.50 -1.92
CA GLU A 155 14.95 9.30 -0.58
C GLU A 155 14.38 10.32 0.42
N LEU A 156 14.40 11.62 0.08
CA LEU A 156 13.91 12.68 0.95
C LEU A 156 12.40 12.54 1.25
N LEU A 157 11.59 12.21 0.24
CA LEU A 157 10.14 12.03 0.40
C LEU A 157 9.79 10.81 1.27
N LEU A 158 10.61 9.77 1.24
CA LEU A 158 10.36 8.52 1.97
C LEU A 158 10.97 8.49 3.37
N ALA A 159 12.07 9.20 3.60
CA ALA A 159 12.75 9.24 4.90
C ALA A 159 11.82 9.65 6.06
N GLN A 160 10.87 10.54 5.81
CA GLN A 160 9.88 10.99 6.79
C GLN A 160 8.85 9.93 7.21
N PHE A 161 8.68 8.84 6.43
CA PHE A 161 7.66 7.82 6.72
C PHE A 161 8.13 6.77 7.73
N GLN A 162 9.44 6.59 7.95
CA GLN A 162 9.93 5.56 8.87
C GLN A 162 9.42 5.80 10.31
N GLU A 163 9.62 6.99 10.87
CA GLU A 163 9.16 7.33 12.21
C GLU A 163 7.63 7.40 12.31
N ARG A 164 6.97 7.98 11.29
CA ARG A 164 5.51 8.15 11.28
C ARG A 164 4.77 6.84 11.20
N MET A 165 5.28 5.88 10.43
CA MET A 165 4.76 4.52 10.42
C MET A 165 5.02 3.85 11.77
N GLN A 166 6.20 4.00 12.38
CA GLN A 166 6.49 3.37 13.68
C GLN A 166 5.52 3.79 14.79
N PHE A 167 5.12 5.07 14.83
CA PHE A 167 4.29 5.61 15.92
C PHE A 167 2.84 5.90 15.54
N GLY A 168 2.49 5.91 14.25
CA GLY A 168 1.14 6.20 13.77
C GLY A 168 0.75 7.67 13.96
N VAL A 169 1.70 8.57 13.71
CA VAL A 169 1.55 10.02 13.98
C VAL A 169 1.63 10.83 12.68
N SER A 170 0.81 11.87 12.61
CA SER A 170 0.90 12.94 11.61
C SER A 170 1.90 14.01 12.09
N ARG A 171 2.47 14.77 11.15
CA ARG A 171 3.34 15.92 11.48
C ARG A 171 2.58 17.22 11.31
#